data_AF-A0A839UFP9-F1
#
_entry.id   AF-A0A839UFP9-F1
#
_cell.length_a   1.000
_cell.length_b   1.000
_cell.length_c   1.000
_cell.angle_alpha   90.00
_cell.angle_beta   90.00
_cell.angle_gamma   90.00
#
_symmetry.space_group_name_H-M   'P 1'
#
loop_
_entity.id
_entity.type
_entity.pdbx_description
1 polymer ?
#
loop_
_entity_poly.entity_id
_entity_poly.type
_entity_poly.pdbx_seq_one_letter_code
_entity_poly.pdbx_strand_id
1 'polypeptide(L)'
;MRSTCYALAAALAASTSCTTPDTIPDTQGSSFVDSNVAVNSLRNSVYDECGWAAEPSSLRNLVPGITVGRDGFQRITNAICAAAQGTPAPALSGDSVTVEVERTLVRGRFLEPGEAFAVAQD
;
A
#
# COMPACT_ATOMS: atom_id res chain seq x y z
N MET A 1 -25.38 -10.85 18.44
CA MET A 1 -26.86 -10.82 18.37
C MET A 1 -27.31 -9.40 18.04
N ARG A 2 -28.31 -9.27 17.16
CA ARG A 2 -29.16 -8.09 16.87
C ARG A 2 -28.69 -7.05 15.85
N SER A 3 -29.24 -7.23 14.65
CA SER A 3 -29.60 -6.22 13.65
C SER A 3 -30.73 -5.31 14.18
N THR A 4 -30.76 -4.01 13.83
CA THR A 4 -31.84 -3.38 13.03
C THR A 4 -31.69 -1.86 12.83
N CYS A 5 -32.13 -1.45 11.62
CA CYS A 5 -32.22 -0.18 10.92
C CYS A 5 -32.79 1.05 11.66
N TYR A 6 -32.44 2.25 11.19
CA TYR A 6 -33.39 3.38 11.08
C TYR A 6 -33.19 4.13 9.75
N ALA A 7 -34.31 4.35 9.07
CA ALA A 7 -34.44 5.13 7.84
C ALA A 7 -35.08 6.50 8.15
N LEU A 8 -34.94 7.41 7.16
CA LEU A 8 -35.60 8.72 6.98
C LEU A 8 -35.09 9.92 7.80
N ALA A 9 -34.47 10.86 7.08
CA ALA A 9 -34.91 12.26 7.07
C ALA A 9 -34.44 12.94 5.77
N ALA A 10 -35.38 13.33 4.92
CA ALA A 10 -35.16 14.30 3.86
C ALA A 10 -35.54 15.68 4.40
N ALA A 11 -34.64 16.67 4.28
CA ALA A 11 -34.96 18.09 4.01
C ALA A 11 -33.80 19.06 4.32
N LEU A 12 -33.40 19.79 3.27
CA LEU A 12 -32.91 21.19 3.25
C LEU A 12 -31.61 21.60 3.95
N ALA A 13 -30.59 21.82 3.09
CA ALA A 13 -29.79 23.04 2.96
C ALA A 13 -29.30 23.76 4.23
N ALA A 14 -28.00 23.65 4.53
CA ALA A 14 -27.01 24.72 4.30
C ALA A 14 -25.67 24.37 4.98
N SER A 15 -24.60 24.46 4.20
CA SER A 15 -23.25 24.83 4.64
C SER A 15 -22.64 24.08 5.84
N THR A 16 -22.02 22.93 5.55
CA THR A 16 -20.71 22.62 6.14
C THR A 16 -19.76 22.24 5.00
N SER A 17 -18.70 23.03 4.91
CA SER A 17 -17.60 22.93 3.97
C SER A 17 -16.82 21.64 4.24
N CYS A 18 -17.23 20.53 3.66
CA CYS A 18 -16.31 19.43 3.39
C CYS A 18 -15.68 19.74 2.05
N THR A 19 -14.48 20.30 2.07
CA THR A 19 -13.64 20.52 0.89
C THR A 19 -13.43 19.16 0.22
N THR A 20 -14.30 18.82 -0.72
CA THR A 20 -14.07 17.75 -1.67
C THR A 20 -12.80 18.16 -2.44
N PRO A 21 -11.74 17.35 -2.44
CA PRO A 21 -10.62 17.63 -3.33
C PRO A 21 -11.17 17.68 -4.76
N ASP A 22 -10.78 18.76 -5.44
CA ASP A 22 -11.14 19.13 -6.81
C ASP A 22 -11.22 17.88 -7.69
N THR A 23 -12.44 17.48 -8.06
CA THR A 23 -12.66 16.40 -9.01
C THR A 23 -12.42 16.97 -10.39
N ILE A 24 -11.19 16.81 -10.90
CA ILE A 24 -10.90 17.04 -12.31
C ILE A 24 -11.85 16.13 -13.12
N PRO A 25 -12.72 16.68 -13.99
CA PRO A 25 -13.65 15.87 -14.77
C PRO A 25 -12.86 15.14 -15.86
N ASP A 26 -12.61 13.85 -15.63
CA ASP A 26 -11.94 12.97 -16.56
C ASP A 26 -12.88 12.63 -17.73
N THR A 27 -12.37 12.74 -18.97
CA THR A 27 -13.10 12.27 -20.16
C THR A 27 -13.02 10.74 -20.30
N GLN A 28 -12.40 10.01 -19.37
CA GLN A 28 -12.60 8.56 -19.20
C GLN A 28 -12.50 8.15 -17.72
N GLY A 29 -13.64 7.77 -17.13
CA GLY A 29 -13.79 7.39 -15.73
C GLY A 29 -13.07 6.10 -15.29
N SER A 30 -11.74 6.09 -15.29
CA SER A 30 -10.94 5.18 -14.48
C SER A 30 -10.17 6.00 -13.45
N SER A 31 -10.48 5.79 -12.17
CA SER A 31 -9.62 6.23 -11.05
C SER A 31 -8.28 5.48 -11.15
N PHE A 32 -7.42 5.91 -12.06
CA PHE A 32 -6.06 5.41 -12.15
C PHE A 32 -5.32 5.97 -10.94
N VAL A 33 -5.15 5.16 -9.91
CA VAL A 33 -4.15 5.46 -8.89
C VAL A 33 -2.82 5.51 -9.63
N ASP A 34 -2.14 6.66 -9.59
CA ASP A 34 -0.82 6.78 -10.18
C ASP A 34 0.06 5.63 -9.63
N SER A 35 0.54 4.79 -10.54
CA SER A 35 1.22 3.55 -10.14
C SER A 35 2.51 3.82 -9.38
N ASN A 36 3.14 4.99 -9.57
CA ASN A 36 4.33 5.37 -8.81
C ASN A 36 3.96 5.78 -7.38
N VAL A 37 2.87 6.54 -7.21
CA VAL A 37 2.33 6.89 -5.88
C VAL A 37 1.93 5.65 -5.10
N ALA A 38 1.25 4.69 -5.73
CA ALA A 38 0.86 3.42 -5.10
C ALA A 38 2.07 2.59 -4.64
N VAL A 39 3.09 2.47 -5.51
CA VAL A 39 4.33 1.75 -5.19
C VAL A 39 5.08 2.39 -4.03
N ASN A 40 5.25 3.72 -4.06
CA ASN A 40 5.93 4.45 -3.01
C ASN A 40 5.19 4.35 -1.68
N SER A 41 3.86 4.46 -1.71
CA SER A 41 3.02 4.28 -0.53
C SER A 41 3.19 2.88 0.04
N LEU A 42 3.08 1.83 -0.80
CA LEU A 42 3.22 0.44 -0.35
C LEU A 42 4.61 0.18 0.25
N ARG A 43 5.66 0.67 -0.42
CA ARG A 43 7.03 0.51 0.07
C ARG A 43 7.23 1.16 1.44
N ASN A 44 6.71 2.37 1.62
CA ASN A 44 6.84 3.09 2.87
C ASN A 44 6.03 2.42 3.98
N SER A 45 4.82 1.94 3.70
CA SER A 45 3.98 1.22 4.67
C SER A 45 4.60 -0.11 5.11
N VAL A 46 5.19 -0.88 4.19
CA VAL A 46 5.90 -2.11 4.53
C VAL A 46 7.12 -1.83 5.40
N TYR A 47 7.86 -0.76 5.09
CA TYR A 47 8.99 -0.35 5.91
C TYR A 47 8.56 0.11 7.31
N ASP A 48 7.48 0.90 7.42
CA ASP A 48 6.94 1.36 8.71
C ASP A 48 6.41 0.20 9.57
N GLU A 49 5.73 -0.76 8.95
CA GLU A 49 5.09 -1.89 9.64
C GLU A 49 6.11 -2.95 10.12
N CYS A 50 7.13 -3.25 9.32
CA CYS A 50 8.06 -4.35 9.64
C CYS A 50 9.54 -4.06 9.37
N GLY A 51 9.94 -2.86 8.98
CA GLY A 51 11.33 -2.48 8.74
C GLY A 51 11.94 -3.07 7.46
N TRP A 52 11.13 -3.68 6.59
CA TRP A 52 11.60 -4.30 5.36
C TRP A 52 11.58 -3.30 4.19
N ALA A 53 12.76 -2.99 3.65
CA ALA A 53 12.93 -2.12 2.51
C ALA A 53 12.74 -2.90 1.20
N ALA A 54 11.51 -2.90 0.69
CA ALA A 54 11.17 -3.51 -0.59
C ALA A 54 11.67 -2.68 -1.79
N GLU A 55 12.07 -3.35 -2.87
CA GLU A 55 12.47 -2.71 -4.13
C GLU A 55 11.23 -2.24 -4.92
N PRO A 56 11.16 -0.96 -5.32
CA PRO A 56 10.00 -0.38 -6.01
C PRO A 56 9.59 -1.14 -7.28
N SER A 57 10.59 -1.62 -8.04
CA SER A 57 10.37 -2.36 -9.30
C SER A 57 9.58 -3.64 -9.08
N SER A 58 9.81 -4.34 -7.96
CA SER A 58 9.13 -5.60 -7.63
C SER A 58 7.70 -5.38 -7.12
N LEU A 59 7.43 -4.23 -6.50
CA LEU A 59 6.11 -3.87 -5.98
C LEU A 59 5.11 -3.43 -7.07
N ARG A 60 5.58 -2.97 -8.23
CA ARG A 60 4.72 -2.52 -9.36
C ARG A 60 3.69 -3.58 -9.76
N ASN A 61 4.07 -4.85 -9.73
CA ASN A 61 3.21 -5.97 -10.11
C ASN A 61 2.09 -6.25 -9.09
N LEU A 62 2.21 -5.73 -7.86
CA LEU A 62 1.19 -5.84 -6.82
C LEU A 62 0.17 -4.69 -6.83
N VAL A 63 0.46 -3.58 -7.51
CA VAL A 63 -0.43 -2.40 -7.60
C VAL A 63 -1.84 -2.74 -8.10
N PRO A 64 -2.03 -3.61 -9.12
CA PRO A 64 -3.37 -4.00 -9.54
C PRO A 64 -4.18 -4.66 -8.41
N GLY A 65 -3.52 -5.46 -7.55
CA GLY A 65 -4.14 -6.10 -6.39
C GLY A 65 -4.54 -5.11 -5.29
N ILE A 66 -3.79 -4.02 -5.14
CA ILE A 66 -4.09 -2.92 -4.22
C ILE A 66 -5.40 -2.21 -4.63
N THR A 67 -5.60 -2.03 -5.93
CA THR A 67 -6.75 -1.29 -6.48
C THR A 67 -8.09 -2.05 -6.39
N VAL A 68 -8.10 -3.31 -5.94
CA VAL A 68 -9.30 -4.17 -5.86
C VAL A 68 -10.22 -3.83 -4.67
N GLY A 69 -9.83 -2.91 -3.77
CA GLY A 69 -10.71 -2.43 -2.71
C GLY A 69 -9.98 -1.73 -1.56
N ARG A 70 -10.75 -1.17 -0.61
CA ARG A 70 -10.23 -0.37 0.51
C ARG A 70 -9.25 -1.14 1.41
N ASP A 71 -9.38 -2.47 1.47
CA ASP A 71 -8.53 -3.35 2.29
C ASP A 71 -7.35 -3.99 1.53
N GLY A 72 -7.28 -3.82 0.19
CA GLY A 72 -6.26 -4.47 -0.64
C GLY A 72 -4.84 -4.01 -0.30
N PHE A 73 -4.68 -2.72 0.01
CA PHE A 73 -3.41 -2.13 0.41
C PHE A 73 -2.88 -2.73 1.72
N GLN A 74 -3.72 -2.80 2.76
CA GLN A 74 -3.35 -3.38 4.06
C GLN A 74 -3.07 -4.88 3.93
N ARG A 75 -3.90 -5.61 3.17
CA ARG A 75 -3.70 -7.06 2.95
C ARG A 75 -2.33 -7.35 2.33
N ILE A 76 -1.97 -6.61 1.28
CA ILE A 76 -0.69 -6.79 0.60
C ILE A 76 0.47 -6.37 1.51
N THR A 77 0.35 -5.27 2.25
CA THR A 77 1.36 -4.83 3.23
C THR A 77 1.64 -5.92 4.26
N ASN A 78 0.58 -6.48 4.86
CA ASN A 78 0.69 -7.54 5.87
C ASN A 78 1.27 -8.83 5.27
N ALA A 79 0.87 -9.19 4.06
CA ALA A 79 1.38 -10.38 3.37
C ALA A 79 2.88 -10.26 3.06
N ILE A 80 3.33 -9.08 2.63
CA ILE A 80 4.75 -8.78 2.44
C ILE A 80 5.51 -8.91 3.75
N CYS A 81 5.03 -8.29 4.83
CA CYS A 81 5.70 -8.34 6.12
C CYS A 81 5.77 -9.77 6.69
N ALA A 82 4.68 -10.54 6.59
CA ALA A 82 4.67 -11.94 7.02
C ALA A 82 5.65 -12.80 6.20
N ALA A 83 5.71 -12.60 4.88
CA ALA A 83 6.64 -13.31 4.01
C ALA A 83 8.10 -12.92 4.32
N ALA A 84 8.38 -11.64 4.52
CA ALA A 84 9.72 -11.14 4.87
C ALA A 84 10.21 -11.69 6.22
N GLN A 85 9.36 -11.67 7.26
CA GLN A 85 9.69 -12.20 8.58
C GLN A 85 9.84 -13.73 8.60
N GLY A 86 9.09 -14.43 7.75
CA GLY A 86 9.17 -15.89 7.61
C GLY A 86 10.37 -16.37 6.80
N THR A 87 11.08 -15.46 6.12
CA THR A 87 12.23 -15.83 5.28
C THR A 87 13.52 -15.77 6.11
N PRO A 88 14.39 -16.80 6.05
CA PRO A 88 15.66 -16.77 6.76
C PRO A 88 16.49 -15.55 6.36
N ALA A 89 17.10 -14.93 7.36
CA ALA A 89 18.00 -13.80 7.14
C ALA A 89 19.09 -14.20 6.13
N PRO A 90 19.44 -13.31 5.18
CA PRO A 90 20.48 -13.59 4.21
C PRO A 90 21.82 -13.85 4.91
N ALA A 91 22.68 -14.66 4.30
CA ALA A 91 23.99 -15.01 4.85
C ALA A 91 24.92 -13.80 4.99
N LEU A 92 24.66 -12.72 4.24
CA LEU A 92 25.41 -11.47 4.27
C LEU A 92 24.50 -10.31 4.68
N SER A 93 24.99 -9.46 5.58
CA SER A 93 24.38 -8.16 5.86
C SER A 93 24.24 -7.35 4.56
N GLY A 94 23.05 -6.81 4.33
CA GLY A 94 22.76 -5.99 3.16
C GLY A 94 22.30 -6.74 1.91
N ASP A 95 22.28 -8.08 1.91
CA ASP A 95 21.75 -8.82 0.76
C ASP A 95 20.22 -8.72 0.69
N SER A 96 19.73 -8.57 -0.54
CA SER A 96 18.30 -8.63 -0.84
C SER A 96 17.80 -10.06 -0.82
N VAL A 97 16.63 -10.26 -0.24
CA VAL A 97 15.87 -11.50 -0.26
C VAL A 97 14.65 -11.33 -1.15
N THR A 98 14.31 -12.38 -1.88
CA THR A 98 13.08 -12.42 -2.69
C THR A 98 12.04 -13.27 -1.97
N VAL A 99 10.86 -12.70 -1.76
CA VAL A 99 9.70 -13.36 -1.14
C VAL A 99 8.55 -13.42 -2.14
N GLU A 100 7.75 -14.48 -2.09
CA GLU A 100 6.57 -14.61 -2.93
C GLU A 100 5.34 -14.07 -2.18
N VAL A 101 4.64 -13.10 -2.78
CA VAL A 101 3.41 -12.49 -2.27
C VAL A 101 2.38 -12.49 -3.38
N GLU A 102 1.23 -13.13 -3.16
CA GLU A 102 0.15 -13.24 -4.16
C GLU A 102 0.65 -13.66 -5.56
N ARG A 103 1.53 -14.68 -5.61
CA ARG A 103 2.18 -15.19 -6.84
C ARG A 103 3.12 -14.20 -7.53
N THR A 104 3.49 -13.12 -6.86
CA THR A 104 4.44 -12.12 -7.33
C THR A 104 5.70 -12.17 -6.49
N LEU A 105 6.86 -12.11 -7.14
CA LEU A 105 8.14 -12.06 -6.45
C LEU A 105 8.44 -10.61 -6.04
N VAL A 106 8.56 -10.39 -4.73
CA VAL A 106 8.93 -9.10 -4.13
C VAL A 106 10.34 -9.21 -3.60
N ARG A 107 11.22 -8.31 -4.03
CA ARG A 107 12.62 -8.30 -3.59
C ARG A 107 12.82 -7.16 -2.60
N GLY A 108 13.59 -7.38 -1.54
CA GLY A 108 13.84 -6.37 -0.52
C GLY A 108 14.78 -6.87 0.56
N ARG A 109 15.08 -6.04 1.55
CA ARG A 109 15.94 -6.42 2.69
C ARG A 109 15.57 -5.66 3.95
N PHE A 110 15.92 -6.21 5.11
CA PHE A 110 15.90 -5.44 6.35
C PHE A 110 17.10 -4.49 6.34
N LEU A 111 16.86 -3.23 6.73
CA LEU A 111 17.93 -2.25 6.87
C LEU A 111 18.71 -2.49 8.15
N GLU A 112 20.02 -2.26 8.10
CA GLU A 112 20.85 -2.30 9.30
C GLU A 112 20.58 -1.09 10.20
N PRO A 113 20.79 -1.20 11.53
CA PRO A 113 20.64 -0.07 12.43
C PRO A 113 21.50 1.12 11.99
N GLY A 114 20.87 2.25 11.69
CA GLY A 114 21.55 3.48 11.21
C GLY A 114 21.65 3.61 9.69
N GLU A 115 21.20 2.61 8.92
CA GLU A 115 21.06 2.73 7.48
C GLU A 115 19.80 3.53 7.11
N ALA A 116 19.96 4.53 6.24
CA ALA A 116 18.86 5.37 5.81
C ALA A 116 17.96 4.63 4.81
N PHE A 117 16.65 4.63 5.07
CA PHE A 117 15.68 4.22 4.08
C PHE A 117 15.62 5.26 2.96
N ALA A 118 16.16 4.90 1.80
CA ALA A 118 16.13 5.76 0.63
C ALA A 118 14.67 5.92 0.15
N VAL A 119 14.07 7.05 0.51
CA VAL A 119 12.81 7.48 -0.08
C VAL A 119 13.09 7.72 -1.57
N ALA A 120 12.50 6.90 -2.43
CA ALA A 120 12.52 7.12 -3.87
C ALA A 120 12.02 8.55 -4.15
N GLN A 121 12.91 9.39 -4.64
CA GLN A 121 12.56 10.70 -5.17
C GLN A 121 11.94 10.49 -6.54
N ASP A 122 10.81 11.15 -6.74
CA ASP A 122 10.01 11.19 -7.98
C ASP A 122 10.83 11.62 -9.20
#